data_AF-A0A7J2XBJ2-F1
#
_entry.id   AF-A0A7J2XBJ2-F1
#
_cell.length_a   1.000
_cell.length_b   1.000
_cell.length_c   1.000
_cell.angle_alpha   90.00
_cell.angle_beta   90.00
_cell.angle_gamma   90.00
#
_symmetry.space_group_name_H-M   'P 1'
#
loop_
_entity.id
_entity.type
_entity.pdbx_description
1 polymer ?
#
loop_
_entity_poly.entity_id
_entity_poly.type
_entity_poly.pdbx_seq_one_letter_code
_entity_poly.pdbx_strand_id
1 'polypeptide(L)'
;HLSMISLLLSILIALSLVFYPEWYILDICATLLSIGAITIFGISLSIPLVMVLLVALAIYDVVSVYKTKHMIDLADTIVDLKLPALFIIPYRFGYRFRRKAGGIKKQVKRKEREALFVGVGDVVIPGILVVSSYARTSSLIIAGSVSIGIMLSFIALSLLVSKGRPQAGLPFLNAGAILGYLISSLILYGYPLGIT
;
A
#
# COMPACT_ATOMS: atom_id res chain seq x y z
N HIS A 1 -19.13 -23.81 -13.36
CA HIS A 1 -17.81 -24.36 -12.97
C HIS A 1 -16.90 -23.33 -12.32
N LEU A 2 -16.65 -22.14 -12.90
CA LEU A 2 -15.79 -21.13 -12.28
C LEU A 2 -16.24 -20.68 -10.88
N SER A 3 -17.54 -20.46 -10.67
CA SER A 3 -18.08 -20.02 -9.37
C SER A 3 -17.81 -21.01 -8.23
N MET A 4 -17.90 -22.31 -8.49
CA MET A 4 -17.61 -23.37 -7.51
C MET A 4 -16.12 -23.41 -7.16
N ILE A 5 -15.24 -23.21 -8.15
CA ILE A 5 -13.79 -23.17 -7.95
C ILE A 5 -13.40 -21.93 -7.13
N SER A 6 -13.97 -20.76 -7.44
CA SER A 6 -13.73 -19.52 -6.68
C SER A 6 -14.21 -19.63 -5.23
N LEU A 7 -15.37 -20.25 -5.01
CA LEU A 7 -15.90 -20.48 -3.66
C LEU A 7 -14.96 -21.37 -2.85
N LEU A 8 -14.53 -22.48 -3.42
CA LEU A 8 -13.64 -23.44 -2.77
C LEU A 8 -12.26 -22.83 -2.46
N LEU A 9 -11.72 -22.03 -3.39
CA LEU A 9 -10.47 -21.31 -3.20
C LEU A 9 -10.58 -20.24 -2.09
N SER A 10 -11.68 -19.49 -2.05
CA SER A 10 -11.93 -18.48 -1.01
C SER A 10 -12.00 -19.12 0.39
N ILE A 11 -12.74 -20.23 0.51
CA ILE A 11 -12.83 -21.00 1.75
C ILE A 11 -11.45 -21.53 2.17
N LEU A 12 -10.65 -22.05 1.23
CA LEU A 12 -9.30 -22.55 1.50
C LEU A 12 -8.38 -21.44 2.03
N ILE A 13 -8.40 -20.26 1.42
CA ILE A 13 -7.59 -19.10 1.84
C ILE A 13 -8.04 -18.61 3.23
N ALA A 14 -9.35 -18.51 3.45
CA ALA A 14 -9.89 -18.10 4.75
C ALA A 14 -9.52 -19.09 5.86
N LEU A 15 -9.63 -20.40 5.61
CA LEU A 15 -9.21 -21.44 6.55
C LEU A 15 -7.70 -21.38 6.81
N SER A 16 -6.89 -21.23 5.75
CA SER A 16 -5.44 -21.12 5.86
C SER A 16 -5.03 -19.93 6.76
N LEU A 17 -5.71 -18.79 6.63
CA LEU A 17 -5.49 -17.62 7.45
C LEU A 17 -5.81 -17.86 8.94
N VAL A 18 -6.88 -18.61 9.24
CA VAL A 18 -7.31 -18.91 10.62
C VAL A 18 -6.36 -19.91 11.29
N PHE A 19 -5.98 -20.98 10.57
CA PHE A 19 -5.20 -22.07 11.15
C PHE A 19 -3.69 -21.83 11.10
N TYR A 20 -3.19 -21.09 10.11
CA TYR A 20 -1.77 -20.85 9.90
C TYR A 20 -1.48 -19.41 9.44
N PRO A 21 -1.60 -18.39 10.32
CA PRO A 21 -1.26 -17.01 9.98
C PRO A 21 0.27 -16.84 9.91
N GLU A 22 0.93 -17.43 8.90
CA GLU A 22 2.32 -17.14 8.58
C GLU A 22 2.40 -15.89 7.69
N TRP A 23 3.56 -15.22 7.68
CA TRP A 23 3.76 -13.95 6.97
C TRP A 23 3.43 -14.04 5.47
N TYR A 24 3.78 -15.16 4.81
CA TYR A 24 3.49 -15.36 3.39
C TYR A 24 1.99 -15.53 3.11
N ILE A 25 1.23 -16.15 4.02
CA ILE A 25 -0.24 -16.29 3.88
C ILE A 25 -0.89 -14.92 4.04
N LEU A 26 -0.42 -14.12 4.99
CA LEU A 26 -0.88 -12.74 5.19
C LEU A 26 -0.61 -11.88 3.94
N ASP A 27 0.59 -11.93 3.38
CA ASP A 27 0.96 -11.16 2.19
C ASP A 27 0.18 -11.61 0.94
N ILE A 28 -0.07 -12.91 0.77
CA ILE A 28 -0.93 -13.42 -0.32
C ILE A 28 -2.34 -12.86 -0.18
N CYS A 29 -2.94 -12.92 1.01
CA CYS A 29 -4.27 -12.37 1.26
C CYS A 29 -4.30 -10.86 1.02
N ALA A 30 -3.32 -10.13 1.55
CA ALA A 30 -3.19 -8.69 1.36
C ALA A 30 -3.02 -8.32 -0.12
N THR A 31 -2.27 -9.10 -0.90
CA THR A 31 -2.10 -8.91 -2.34
C THR A 31 -3.42 -9.10 -3.08
N LEU A 32 -4.17 -10.17 -2.76
CA LEU A 32 -5.48 -10.43 -3.37
C LEU A 32 -6.49 -9.32 -3.07
N LEU A 33 -6.55 -8.87 -1.81
CA LEU A 33 -7.39 -7.74 -1.41
C LEU A 33 -6.96 -6.45 -2.12
N SER A 34 -5.66 -6.21 -2.26
CA SER A 34 -5.12 -5.03 -2.93
C SER A 34 -5.50 -5.00 -4.41
N ILE A 35 -5.32 -6.12 -5.12
CA ILE A 35 -5.69 -6.24 -6.54
C ILE A 35 -7.19 -5.94 -6.71
N GLY A 36 -8.03 -6.53 -5.86
CA GLY A 36 -9.47 -6.29 -5.89
C GLY A 36 -9.82 -4.81 -5.68
N ALA A 37 -9.29 -4.20 -4.62
CA ALA A 37 -9.55 -2.81 -4.29
C ALA A 37 -9.03 -1.84 -5.38
N ILE A 38 -7.79 -2.02 -5.83
CA ILE A 38 -7.17 -1.21 -6.89
C ILE A 38 -8.00 -1.29 -8.18
N THR A 39 -8.49 -2.49 -8.54
CA THR A 39 -9.27 -2.67 -9.76
C THR A 39 -10.63 -2.01 -9.66
N ILE A 40 -11.35 -2.20 -8.55
CA ILE A 40 -12.69 -1.61 -8.34
C ILE A 40 -12.58 -0.08 -8.34
N PHE A 41 -11.75 0.49 -7.47
CA PHE A 41 -11.62 1.94 -7.37
C PHE A 41 -10.95 2.56 -8.60
N GLY A 42 -9.98 1.88 -9.22
CA GLY A 42 -9.28 2.37 -10.39
C GLY A 42 -10.18 2.49 -11.62
N ILE A 43 -11.08 1.53 -11.85
CA ILE A 43 -12.04 1.60 -12.97
C ILE A 43 -13.16 2.60 -12.65
N SER A 44 -13.62 2.66 -11.39
CA SER A 44 -14.75 3.50 -11.01
C SER A 44 -14.41 5.00 -10.93
N LEU A 45 -13.22 5.37 -10.46
CA LEU A 45 -12.89 6.78 -10.19
C LEU A 45 -12.21 7.45 -11.40
N SER A 46 -12.59 8.70 -11.66
CA SER A 46 -11.93 9.53 -12.68
C SER A 46 -10.57 10.03 -12.18
N ILE A 47 -9.66 10.31 -13.12
CA ILE A 47 -8.29 10.75 -12.80
C ILE A 47 -8.27 11.95 -11.83
N PRO A 48 -9.05 13.04 -12.02
CA PRO A 48 -9.06 14.17 -11.08
C PRO A 48 -9.49 13.77 -9.68
N LEU A 49 -10.50 12.89 -9.56
CA LEU A 49 -11.00 12.45 -8.27
C LEU A 49 -9.95 11.60 -7.54
N VAL A 50 -9.24 10.75 -8.28
CA VAL A 50 -8.11 9.98 -7.75
C VAL A 50 -6.98 10.92 -7.32
N MET A 51 -6.66 11.95 -8.11
CA MET A 51 -5.64 12.95 -7.73
C MET A 51 -6.00 13.68 -6.44
N VAL A 52 -7.26 14.14 -6.31
CA VAL A 52 -7.76 14.77 -5.08
C VAL A 52 -7.67 13.80 -3.90
N LEU A 53 -8.06 12.54 -4.09
CA LEU A 53 -7.97 11.49 -3.08
C LEU A 53 -6.52 11.26 -2.61
N LEU A 54 -5.57 11.14 -3.54
CA LEU A 54 -4.15 10.97 -3.23
C LEU A 54 -3.59 12.16 -2.45
N VAL A 55 -3.92 13.38 -2.85
CA VAL A 55 -3.46 14.61 -2.19
C VAL A 55 -4.09 14.73 -0.79
N ALA A 56 -5.39 14.50 -0.65
CA ALA A 56 -6.08 14.55 0.63
C ALA A 56 -5.51 13.54 1.63
N LEU A 57 -5.28 12.29 1.19
CA LEU A 57 -4.68 11.24 2.03
C LEU A 57 -3.21 11.51 2.35
N ALA A 58 -2.44 12.08 1.42
CA ALA A 58 -1.07 12.52 1.69
C ALA A 58 -1.05 13.62 2.76
N ILE A 59 -1.92 14.63 2.67
CA ILE A 59 -2.03 15.68 3.69
C ILE A 59 -2.42 15.07 5.03
N TYR A 60 -3.40 14.17 5.05
CA TYR A 60 -3.81 13.48 6.27
C TYR A 60 -2.62 12.73 6.92
N ASP A 61 -1.82 11.99 6.15
CA ASP A 61 -0.67 11.24 6.67
C ASP A 61 0.44 12.18 7.19
N VAL A 62 0.74 13.28 6.48
CA VAL A 62 1.68 14.31 6.97
C VAL A 62 1.19 14.91 8.28
N VAL A 63 -0.09 15.28 8.37
CA VAL A 63 -0.66 15.88 9.58
C VAL A 63 -0.65 14.87 10.73
N SER A 64 -0.97 13.61 10.47
CA SER A 64 -0.92 12.53 11.45
C SER A 64 0.51 12.30 11.97
N VAL A 65 1.50 12.21 11.09
CA VAL A 65 2.89 11.90 11.47
C VAL A 65 3.58 13.07 12.17
N TYR A 66 3.42 14.30 11.67
CA TYR A 66 4.20 15.44 12.16
C TYR A 66 3.45 16.30 13.18
N LYS A 67 2.12 16.42 13.07
CA LYS A 67 1.34 17.36 13.88
C LYS A 67 0.76 16.71 15.13
N THR A 68 0.22 15.50 15.04
CA THR A 68 -0.39 14.89 16.23
C THR A 68 0.66 14.28 17.15
N LYS A 69 1.75 13.68 16.63
CA LYS A 69 2.73 12.88 17.43
C LYS A 69 2.05 11.92 18.45
N HIS A 70 0.74 11.71 18.34
CA HIS A 70 -0.13 11.05 19.32
C HIS A 70 -0.11 9.52 19.13
N MET A 71 0.81 9.05 18.31
CA MET A 71 1.12 7.63 18.13
C MET A 71 1.90 7.06 19.32
N ILE A 72 2.35 7.90 20.27
CA ILE A 72 2.96 7.43 21.53
C ILE A 72 1.89 7.18 22.60
N ASP A 73 0.85 8.03 22.70
CA ASP A 73 -0.11 7.96 23.83
C ASP A 73 -1.38 7.14 23.57
N LEU A 74 -1.76 6.90 22.31
CA LEU A 74 -2.91 6.04 21.95
C LEU A 74 -2.52 4.55 21.80
N ALA A 75 -1.22 4.26 21.94
CA ALA A 75 -0.63 2.94 21.73
C ALA A 75 -0.98 1.93 22.84
N ASP A 76 -1.50 2.36 24.00
CA ASP A 76 -1.81 1.45 25.10
C ASP A 76 -3.20 0.81 25.02
N THR A 77 -4.14 1.32 24.20
CA THR A 77 -5.53 0.80 24.21
C THR A 77 -5.90 -0.04 22.99
N ILE A 78 -5.30 0.18 21.81
CA ILE A 78 -5.72 -0.49 20.57
C ILE A 78 -4.80 -1.67 20.23
N VAL A 79 -4.33 -2.42 21.24
CA VAL A 79 -3.41 -3.58 21.01
C VAL A 79 -4.17 -4.83 20.56
N ASP A 80 -5.49 -4.87 20.77
CA ASP A 80 -6.25 -6.12 20.69
C ASP A 80 -6.83 -6.43 19.30
N LEU A 81 -6.78 -5.49 18.35
CA LEU A 81 -7.29 -5.71 17.00
C LEU A 81 -6.21 -6.29 16.09
N LYS A 82 -6.15 -7.63 16.04
CA LYS A 82 -5.42 -8.44 15.03
C LYS A 82 -5.99 -8.24 13.61
N LEU A 83 -5.90 -7.04 13.05
CA LEU A 83 -6.39 -6.77 11.70
C LEU A 83 -5.27 -6.97 10.66
N PRO A 84 -5.50 -7.77 9.60
CA PRO A 84 -4.54 -7.96 8.52
C PRO A 84 -4.53 -6.72 7.62
N ALA A 85 -3.83 -5.68 8.07
CA ALA A 85 -3.75 -4.38 7.41
C ALA A 85 -2.33 -4.03 6.93
N LEU A 86 -1.36 -4.94 7.09
CA LEU A 86 0.04 -4.70 6.75
C LEU A 86 0.66 -5.84 5.94
N PHE A 87 1.48 -5.47 4.96
CA PHE A 87 2.47 -6.33 4.31
C PHE A 87 3.72 -6.47 5.18
N ILE A 88 4.32 -7.66 5.18
CA ILE A 88 5.46 -8.01 6.04
C ILE A 88 6.64 -8.46 5.18
N ILE A 89 7.65 -7.59 5.01
CA ILE A 89 8.86 -7.90 4.23
C ILE A 89 10.00 -8.28 5.19
N PRO A 90 10.38 -9.56 5.31
CA PRO A 90 11.46 -9.97 6.21
C PRO A 90 12.84 -9.62 5.63
N TYR A 91 13.78 -9.16 6.48
CA TYR A 91 15.17 -8.93 6.06
C TYR A 91 16.00 -10.23 5.99
N ARG A 92 15.47 -11.36 6.50
CA ARG A 92 16.12 -12.69 6.46
C ARG A 92 15.11 -13.78 6.11
N PHE A 93 15.49 -14.70 5.22
CA PHE A 93 14.64 -15.80 4.73
C PHE A 93 14.16 -16.80 5.81
N GLY A 94 14.80 -16.85 6.98
CA GLY A 94 14.42 -17.73 8.10
C GLY A 94 13.31 -17.19 9.02
N TYR A 95 12.60 -16.13 8.62
CA TYR A 95 11.60 -15.46 9.46
C TYR A 95 10.34 -16.31 9.66
N ARG A 96 9.97 -16.57 10.93
CA ARG A 96 8.76 -17.29 11.33
C ARG A 96 7.88 -16.39 12.20
N PHE A 97 6.72 -15.99 11.68
CA PHE A 97 5.81 -15.06 12.35
C PHE A 97 5.12 -15.72 13.55
N ARG A 98 4.74 -17.00 13.41
CA ARG A 98 3.95 -17.78 14.37
C ARG A 98 4.59 -17.96 15.75
N ARG A 99 5.93 -17.87 15.88
CA ARG A 99 6.65 -18.07 17.15
C ARG A 99 6.79 -16.80 18.01
N LYS A 100 6.47 -15.64 17.45
CA LYS A 100 6.53 -14.33 18.14
C LYS A 100 5.12 -13.71 18.20
N ALA A 101 4.11 -14.50 18.60
CA ALA A 101 2.74 -14.07 18.82
C ALA A 101 2.58 -13.16 20.06
N GLY A 102 3.41 -12.12 20.14
CA GLY A 102 3.33 -11.05 21.11
C GLY A 102 3.24 -9.72 20.38
N GLY A 103 2.18 -9.54 19.58
CA GLY A 103 1.75 -8.27 19.01
C GLY A 103 2.71 -7.60 18.03
N ILE A 104 2.15 -7.06 16.94
CA ILE A 104 2.79 -6.10 16.01
C ILE A 104 3.54 -4.99 16.79
N LYS A 105 3.08 -4.66 18.01
CA LYS A 105 3.65 -3.66 18.92
C LYS A 105 5.01 -3.98 19.54
N LYS A 106 5.39 -5.26 19.73
CA LYS A 106 6.67 -5.61 20.39
C LYS A 106 7.87 -5.56 19.44
N GLN A 107 7.61 -5.56 18.13
CA GLN A 107 8.63 -5.38 17.09
C GLN A 107 8.86 -3.91 16.71
N VAL A 108 7.83 -3.05 16.73
CA VAL A 108 8.00 -1.59 16.55
C VAL A 108 8.89 -0.99 17.65
N LYS A 109 8.89 -1.57 18.85
CA LYS A 109 9.70 -1.15 20.01
C LYS A 109 11.12 -1.75 20.08
N ARG A 110 11.47 -2.78 19.29
CA ARG A 110 12.82 -3.39 19.33
C ARG A 110 13.74 -2.72 18.31
N LYS A 111 14.92 -2.30 18.77
CA LYS A 111 15.99 -1.64 17.99
C LYS A 111 16.56 -2.48 16.83
N GLU A 112 16.17 -3.75 16.72
CA GLU A 112 16.51 -4.65 15.61
C GLU A 112 15.27 -4.84 14.72
N ARG A 113 15.19 -4.05 13.65
CA ARG A 113 14.12 -4.20 12.64
C ARG A 113 14.39 -5.47 11.83
N GLU A 114 13.82 -6.60 12.26
CA GLU A 114 13.92 -7.89 11.55
C GLU A 114 13.00 -7.96 10.32
N ALA A 115 12.00 -7.07 10.22
CA ALA A 115 11.08 -6.98 9.09
C ALA A 115 10.64 -5.52 8.87
N LEU A 116 10.37 -5.18 7.60
CA LEU A 116 9.73 -3.94 7.19
C LEU A 116 8.22 -4.18 7.09
N PHE A 117 7.44 -3.32 7.75
CA PHE A 117 5.97 -3.36 7.70
C PHE A 117 5.48 -2.21 6.83
N VAL A 118 4.62 -2.51 5.86
CA VAL A 118 4.05 -1.51 4.93
C VAL A 118 2.53 -1.64 4.99
N GLY A 119 1.80 -0.53 5.07
CA GLY A 119 0.34 -0.58 5.09
C GLY A 119 -0.21 -1.10 3.76
N VAL A 120 -1.26 -1.92 3.80
CA VAL A 120 -1.96 -2.35 2.56
C VAL A 120 -2.51 -1.13 1.80
N GLY A 121 -3.01 -0.14 2.55
CA GLY A 121 -3.46 1.14 1.98
C GLY A 121 -2.37 1.90 1.23
N ASP A 122 -1.11 1.82 1.68
CA ASP A 122 0.03 2.50 1.05
C ASP A 122 0.33 1.97 -0.34
N VAL A 123 0.00 0.70 -0.59
CA VAL A 123 0.10 0.06 -1.91
C VAL A 123 -1.15 0.33 -2.75
N VAL A 124 -2.34 0.24 -2.14
CA VAL A 124 -3.62 0.37 -2.84
C VAL A 124 -3.86 1.79 -3.34
N ILE A 125 -3.67 2.81 -2.50
CA ILE A 125 -4.00 4.22 -2.83
C ILE A 125 -3.28 4.70 -4.09
N PRO A 126 -1.94 4.63 -4.22
CA PRO A 126 -1.27 5.03 -5.44
C PRO A 126 -1.53 4.06 -6.60
N GLY A 127 -1.80 2.78 -6.32
CA GLY A 127 -2.17 1.78 -7.32
C GLY A 127 -3.48 2.09 -8.06
N ILE A 128 -4.44 2.75 -7.39
CA ILE A 128 -5.69 3.21 -8.02
C ILE A 128 -5.40 4.15 -9.20
N LEU A 129 -4.40 5.02 -9.09
CA LEU A 129 -4.02 5.95 -10.17
C LEU A 129 -3.46 5.19 -11.39
N VAL A 130 -2.72 4.10 -11.17
CA VAL A 130 -2.22 3.25 -12.26
C VAL A 130 -3.38 2.70 -13.07
N VAL A 131 -4.35 2.06 -12.42
CA VAL A 131 -5.50 1.47 -13.12
C VAL A 131 -6.41 2.53 -13.71
N SER A 132 -6.67 3.64 -13.01
CA SER A 132 -7.49 4.74 -13.53
C SER A 132 -6.86 5.39 -14.77
N SER A 133 -5.54 5.59 -14.77
CA SER A 133 -4.83 6.13 -15.94
C SER A 133 -4.91 5.21 -17.16
N TYR A 134 -4.79 3.90 -16.95
CA TYR A 134 -4.96 2.92 -18.02
C TYR A 134 -6.41 2.87 -18.51
N ALA A 135 -7.39 2.82 -17.60
CA ALA A 135 -8.80 2.71 -17.91
C ALA A 135 -9.36 3.93 -18.68
N ARG A 136 -8.73 5.10 -18.58
CA ARG A 136 -9.18 6.33 -19.26
C ARG A 136 -8.37 6.70 -20.49
N THR A 137 -7.07 6.45 -20.48
CA THR A 137 -6.20 6.83 -21.59
C THR A 137 -5.89 5.67 -22.53
N SER A 138 -6.17 4.42 -22.12
CA SER A 138 -5.79 3.20 -22.86
C SER A 138 -4.31 3.10 -23.20
N SER A 139 -3.46 3.90 -22.53
CA SER A 139 -2.03 4.00 -22.79
C SER A 139 -1.25 3.25 -21.72
N LEU A 140 -0.58 2.17 -22.13
CA LEU A 140 0.33 1.42 -21.27
C LEU A 140 1.55 2.27 -20.84
N ILE A 141 1.93 3.27 -21.65
CA ILE A 141 3.09 4.11 -21.35
C ILE A 141 2.83 4.96 -20.11
N ILE A 142 1.63 5.55 -19.99
CA ILE A 142 1.25 6.35 -18.82
C ILE A 142 1.17 5.44 -17.59
N ALA A 143 0.41 4.35 -17.66
CA ALA A 143 0.26 3.43 -16.54
C ALA A 143 1.61 2.83 -16.08
N GLY A 144 2.49 2.52 -17.04
CA GLY A 144 3.85 2.07 -16.78
C GLY A 144 4.71 3.15 -16.11
N SER A 145 4.61 4.41 -16.56
CA SER A 145 5.32 5.54 -15.94
C SER A 145 4.85 5.80 -14.50
N VAL A 146 3.54 5.75 -14.22
CA VAL A 146 3.00 5.85 -12.85
C VAL A 146 3.56 4.72 -11.98
N SER A 147 3.54 3.48 -12.48
CA SER A 147 4.06 2.31 -11.75
C SER A 147 5.55 2.47 -11.43
N ILE A 148 6.37 2.93 -12.38
CA ILE A 148 7.80 3.20 -12.18
C ILE A 148 7.99 4.32 -11.15
N GLY A 149 7.20 5.39 -11.21
CA GLY A 149 7.22 6.48 -10.23
C GLY A 149 6.95 6.01 -8.81
N ILE A 150 5.98 5.10 -8.63
CA ILE A 150 5.67 4.46 -7.34
C ILE A 150 6.86 3.62 -6.87
N MET A 151 7.43 2.78 -7.74
CA MET A 151 8.56 1.92 -7.36
C MET A 151 9.80 2.73 -6.94
N LEU A 152 10.16 3.76 -7.70
CA LEU A 152 11.28 4.65 -7.36
C LEU A 152 11.04 5.35 -6.02
N SER A 153 9.82 5.80 -5.77
CA SER A 153 9.45 6.47 -4.53
C SER A 153 9.41 5.51 -3.33
N PHE A 154 9.00 4.26 -3.55
CA PHE A 154 9.08 3.20 -2.55
C PHE A 154 10.53 2.88 -2.17
N ILE A 155 11.43 2.82 -3.15
CA ILE A 155 12.87 2.64 -2.90
C ILE A 155 13.42 3.83 -2.10
N ALA A 156 13.11 5.05 -2.51
CA ALA A 156 13.54 6.26 -1.80
C ALA A 156 13.04 6.27 -0.34
N LEU A 157 11.77 5.95 -0.12
CA LEU A 157 11.16 5.82 1.21
C LEU A 157 11.86 4.74 2.04
N SER A 158 12.08 3.55 1.45
CA SER A 158 12.73 2.42 2.12
C SER A 158 14.16 2.76 2.56
N LEU A 159 14.91 3.47 1.73
CA LEU A 159 16.26 3.95 2.06
C LEU A 159 16.23 4.96 3.21
N LEU A 160 15.25 5.86 3.23
CA LEU A 160 15.15 6.88 4.26
C LEU A 160 14.67 6.31 5.61
N VAL A 161 13.71 5.39 5.57
CA VAL A 161 13.25 4.62 6.72
C VAL A 161 14.40 3.78 7.31
N SER A 162 15.28 3.24 6.46
CA SER A 162 16.49 2.51 6.88
C SER A 162 17.51 3.40 7.60
N LYS A 163 17.52 4.71 7.36
CA LYS A 163 18.33 5.70 8.10
C LYS A 163 17.74 6.06 9.47
N GLY A 164 16.69 5.37 9.91
CA GLY A 164 16.15 5.46 11.27
C GLY A 164 15.14 6.58 11.51
N ARG A 165 14.80 7.38 10.50
CA ARG A 165 13.77 8.44 10.62
C ARG A 165 12.41 7.88 10.17
N PRO A 166 11.42 7.76 11.07
CA PRO A 166 10.06 7.40 10.66
C PRO A 166 9.51 8.52 9.79
N GLN A 167 8.92 8.16 8.66
CA GLN A 167 8.34 9.10 7.71
C GLN A 167 6.94 8.65 7.31
N ALA A 168 6.12 9.64 6.98
CA ALA A 168 4.82 9.44 6.35
C ALA A 168 5.04 8.70 5.01
N GLY A 169 4.45 7.53 4.85
CA GLY A 169 4.67 6.69 3.67
C GLY A 169 3.83 7.15 2.47
N LEU A 170 2.58 7.50 2.72
CA LEU A 170 1.63 7.90 1.68
C LEU A 170 2.07 9.12 0.88
N PRO A 171 2.61 10.20 1.48
CA PRO A 171 3.04 11.38 0.73
C PRO A 171 4.13 11.08 -0.28
N PHE A 172 5.09 10.22 0.07
CA PHE A 172 6.18 9.85 -0.85
C PHE A 172 5.65 8.99 -2.00
N LEU A 173 4.85 7.96 -1.69
CA LEU A 173 4.32 7.05 -2.71
C LEU A 173 3.33 7.76 -3.64
N ASN A 174 2.44 8.59 -3.08
CA ASN A 174 1.48 9.36 -3.85
C ASN A 174 2.17 10.43 -4.69
N ALA A 175 3.20 11.11 -4.17
CA ALA A 175 3.98 12.07 -4.96
C ALA A 175 4.66 11.38 -6.16
N GLY A 176 5.23 10.19 -5.96
CA GLY A 176 5.79 9.37 -7.04
C GLY A 176 4.78 9.02 -8.13
N ALA A 177 3.60 8.57 -7.72
CA ALA A 177 2.52 8.23 -8.64
C ALA A 177 2.06 9.45 -9.45
N ILE A 178 1.83 10.58 -8.76
CA ILE A 178 1.39 11.84 -9.36
C ILE A 178 2.44 12.37 -10.34
N LEU A 179 3.72 12.38 -9.95
CA LEU A 179 4.80 12.84 -10.83
C LEU A 179 4.94 11.96 -12.07
N GLY A 180 4.89 10.63 -11.92
CA GLY A 180 4.91 9.72 -13.06
C GLY A 180 3.74 9.96 -14.01
N TYR A 181 2.55 10.21 -13.48
CA TYR A 181 1.38 10.55 -14.27
C TYR A 181 1.52 11.90 -15.00
N LEU A 182 1.93 12.95 -14.29
CA LEU A 182 2.08 14.28 -14.87
C LEU A 182 3.15 14.33 -15.96
N ILE A 183 4.32 13.71 -15.73
CA ILE A 183 5.42 13.67 -16.69
C ILE A 183 4.97 12.93 -17.96
N SER A 184 4.38 11.74 -17.82
CA SER A 184 3.94 10.96 -18.98
C SER A 184 2.76 11.60 -19.71
N SER A 185 1.79 12.17 -19.00
CA SER A 185 0.66 12.88 -19.62
C SER A 185 1.12 14.12 -20.38
N LEU A 186 2.07 14.89 -19.84
CA LEU A 186 2.58 16.09 -20.49
C LEU A 186 3.39 15.74 -21.75
N ILE A 187 4.22 14.71 -21.71
CA ILE A 187 5.04 14.29 -22.86
C ILE A 187 4.18 13.75 -24.00
N LEU A 188 3.15 12.96 -23.70
CA LEU A 188 2.34 12.28 -24.73
C LEU A 188 1.22 13.17 -25.30
N TYR A 189 0.57 13.97 -24.45
CA TYR A 189 -0.65 14.70 -24.83
C TYR A 189 -0.51 16.22 -24.75
N GLY A 190 0.55 16.75 -24.13
CA GLY A 190 0.77 18.20 -23.97
C GLY A 190 -0.11 18.88 -22.93
N TYR A 191 -1.06 18.16 -22.32
CA TYR A 191 -1.91 18.61 -21.23
C TYR A 191 -2.23 17.43 -20.27
N PRO A 192 -2.56 17.71 -18.98
CA PRO A 192 -3.01 16.69 -18.06
C PRO A 192 -4.40 16.16 -18.47
N LEU A 193 -4.45 14.91 -18.91
CA LEU A 193 -5.67 14.27 -19.41
C LEU A 193 -6.71 14.06 -18.30
N GLY A 194 -7.91 14.60 -18.49
CA GLY A 194 -9.05 14.38 -17.59
C GLY A 194 -9.34 15.54 -16.63
N ILE A 195 -8.61 16.66 -16.69
CA ILE A 195 -8.95 17.91 -15.98
C ILE A 195 -9.95 18.78 -16.78
N THR A 196 -10.25 18.39 -18.02
CA THR A 196 -11.30 18.96 -18.89
C THR A 196 -12.53 18.06 -18.91
#